data_AF-A0A9E0ZJM9-F1
#
_entry.id   AF-A0A9E0ZJM9-F1
#
_cell.length_a   1.000
_cell.length_b   1.000
_cell.length_c   1.000
_cell.angle_alpha   90.00
_cell.angle_beta   90.00
_cell.angle_gamma   90.00
#
_symmetry.space_group_name_H-M   'P 1'
#
loop_
_entity.id
_entity.type
_entity.pdbx_description
1 polymer ?
#
loop_
_entity_poly.entity_id
_entity_poly.type
_entity_poly.pdbx_seq_one_letter_code
_entity_poly.pdbx_strand_id
1 'polypeptide(L)'
;MFLFLYVIGVIRLLSPFDFFFAQGIPVKNWYASVFEILFIKDFLFFPFSVSALIFLIFTSVSLLKLWKLFYIYRAEAKYWKSEIPLESQYLSEVNNAIQSYFPVPECSVIKSTVTSVPLVTGVLNRKVIIPDTEYSYEELYYILLHEYTHIRHGDLWKKLLAEIFYAFFWYIPFSKFIKKDFIQTLEIRCDTAVLKNRTREEKLAYMNLLIKTMKNPSKEHPVQDSLFFSIQEKETSIMERFQLMAKSSKSGKKQRYLSYFSITLVLFLFICSYMAAPVPHYDPEYHNTETDYLITPDMAHIIYENGSYYVIVPSKGAKNEIPLSGAQLMMENGFSLKK
;
A
#
# COMPACT_ATOMS: atom_id res chain seq x y z
N MET A 1 12.53 -4.56 -3.65
CA MET A 1 12.20 -4.46 -2.21
C MET A 1 10.92 -3.65 -1.98
N PHE A 2 10.85 -2.36 -2.32
CA PHE A 2 9.64 -1.55 -2.06
C PHE A 2 8.35 -2.08 -2.69
N LEU A 3 8.36 -2.46 -3.97
CA LEU A 3 7.19 -3.09 -4.61
C LEU A 3 6.74 -4.37 -3.90
N PHE A 4 7.69 -5.15 -3.36
CA PHE A 4 7.41 -6.36 -2.61
C PHE A 4 6.78 -6.06 -1.24
N LEU A 5 7.25 -5.01 -0.55
CA LEU A 5 6.61 -4.50 0.67
C LEU A 5 5.16 -4.08 0.41
N TYR A 6 4.93 -3.38 -0.70
CA TYR A 6 3.59 -2.95 -1.10
C TYR A 6 2.66 -4.15 -1.33
N VAL A 7 3.11 -5.16 -2.08
CA VAL A 7 2.32 -6.37 -2.33
C VAL A 7 2.01 -7.12 -1.04
N ILE A 8 2.98 -7.30 -0.14
CA ILE A 8 2.77 -7.94 1.16
C ILE A 8 1.75 -7.17 2.01
N GLY A 9 1.84 -5.84 2.05
CA GLY A 9 0.89 -5.00 2.78
C GLY A 9 -0.54 -5.11 2.22
N VAL A 10 -0.69 -5.09 0.89
CA VAL A 10 -1.99 -5.31 0.24
C VAL A 10 -2.55 -6.69 0.55
N ILE A 11 -1.71 -7.74 0.50
CA ILE A 11 -2.14 -9.10 0.83
C ILE A 11 -2.60 -9.16 2.30
N ARG A 12 -1.88 -8.55 3.24
CA ARG A 12 -2.32 -8.53 4.65
C ARG A 12 -3.66 -7.83 4.83
N LEU A 13 -3.87 -6.74 4.11
CA LEU A 13 -5.11 -5.96 4.18
C LEU A 13 -6.30 -6.73 3.58
N LEU A 14 -6.09 -7.39 2.44
CA LEU A 14 -7.15 -8.13 1.73
C LEU A 14 -7.40 -9.53 2.30
N SER A 15 -6.52 -10.02 3.18
CA SER A 15 -6.64 -11.31 3.86
C SER A 15 -6.93 -11.12 5.35
N PRO A 16 -8.18 -10.77 5.74
CA PRO A 16 -8.57 -10.65 7.14
C PRO A 16 -8.81 -12.03 7.80
N PHE A 17 -8.44 -13.14 7.16
CA PHE A 17 -8.63 -14.48 7.71
C PHE A 17 -7.65 -14.74 8.85
N ASP A 18 -8.17 -15.12 10.00
CA ASP A 18 -7.40 -15.72 11.08
C ASP A 18 -7.25 -17.21 10.79
N PHE A 19 -6.01 -17.70 10.80
CA PHE A 19 -5.75 -19.13 10.66
C PHE A 19 -6.12 -19.85 11.97
N PHE A 20 -6.45 -21.15 11.89
CA PHE A 20 -6.82 -21.97 13.05
C PHE A 20 -5.73 -22.04 14.15
N PHE A 21 -4.48 -21.72 13.81
CA PHE A 21 -3.35 -21.65 14.75
C PHE A 21 -3.09 -20.24 15.32
N ALA A 22 -3.83 -19.23 14.87
CA ALA A 22 -3.64 -17.85 15.34
C ALA A 22 -4.07 -17.74 16.81
N GLN A 23 -3.20 -17.22 17.65
CA GLN A 23 -3.50 -16.99 19.07
C GLN A 23 -3.90 -15.53 19.30
N GLY A 24 -5.06 -15.33 19.91
CA GLY A 24 -5.48 -14.03 20.41
C GLY A 24 -4.68 -13.68 21.67
N ILE A 25 -3.89 -12.61 21.63
CA ILE A 25 -3.21 -12.09 22.82
C ILE A 25 -4.18 -11.12 23.50
N PRO A 26 -4.73 -11.45 24.69
CA PRO A 26 -5.68 -10.59 25.38
C PRO A 26 -4.98 -9.32 25.87
N VAL A 27 -5.44 -8.16 25.39
CA VAL A 27 -4.96 -6.86 25.85
C VAL A 27 -6.06 -6.21 26.70
N LYS A 28 -5.73 -5.98 27.97
CA LYS A 28 -6.65 -5.42 28.97
C LYS A 28 -6.72 -3.89 28.91
N ASN A 29 -7.78 -3.34 29.49
CA ASN A 29 -7.98 -1.91 29.73
C ASN A 29 -8.12 -1.10 28.43
N TRP A 30 -7.11 -0.30 28.08
CA TRP A 30 -7.19 0.72 27.03
C TRP A 30 -7.59 0.16 25.66
N TYR A 31 -7.14 -1.05 25.32
CA TYR A 31 -7.44 -1.68 24.03
C TYR A 31 -8.91 -2.09 23.94
N ALA A 32 -9.46 -2.65 25.02
CA ALA A 32 -10.87 -2.99 25.14
C ALA A 32 -11.76 -1.74 25.06
N SER A 33 -11.40 -0.65 25.76
CA SER A 33 -12.14 0.61 25.73
C SER A 33 -12.16 1.25 24.33
N VAL A 34 -11.06 1.17 23.57
CA VAL A 34 -11.04 1.66 22.18
C VAL A 34 -11.98 0.82 21.31
N PHE A 35 -11.98 -0.50 21.46
CA PHE A 35 -12.90 -1.37 20.71
C PHE A 35 -14.36 -1.14 21.10
N GLU A 36 -14.68 -0.92 22.37
CA GLU A 36 -16.01 -0.51 22.79
C GLU A 36 -16.45 0.73 22.03
N ILE A 37 -15.65 1.81 22.05
CA ILE A 37 -15.99 3.05 21.33
C ILE A 37 -16.17 2.81 19.83
N LEU A 38 -15.31 2.01 19.21
CA LEU A 38 -15.37 1.72 17.78
C LEU A 38 -16.60 0.89 17.38
N PHE A 39 -17.05 -0.02 18.24
CA PHE A 39 -18.11 -0.98 17.95
C PHE A 39 -19.44 -0.71 18.70
N ILE A 40 -19.53 0.39 19.47
CA ILE A 40 -20.80 0.89 20.01
C ILE A 40 -21.82 0.99 18.87
N LYS A 41 -22.96 0.33 19.07
CA LYS A 41 -24.14 0.43 18.22
C LYS A 41 -24.89 1.71 18.60
N ASP A 42 -25.53 2.35 17.63
CA ASP A 42 -26.33 3.57 17.82
C ASP A 42 -25.52 4.82 18.20
N PHE A 43 -24.46 5.12 17.45
CA PHE A 43 -23.70 6.35 17.63
C PHE A 43 -24.53 7.58 17.20
N LEU A 44 -24.72 8.55 18.11
CA LEU A 44 -25.43 9.81 17.86
C LEU A 44 -26.80 9.64 17.16
N PHE A 45 -27.60 8.67 17.62
CA PHE A 45 -28.95 8.37 17.08
C PHE A 45 -28.99 7.77 15.67
N PHE A 46 -27.84 7.48 15.04
CA PHE A 46 -27.77 6.77 13.77
C PHE A 46 -27.51 5.28 14.00
N PRO A 47 -28.11 4.37 13.21
CA PRO A 47 -28.00 2.91 13.39
C PRO A 47 -26.64 2.34 12.90
N PHE A 48 -25.57 3.13 12.93
CA PHE A 48 -24.24 2.75 12.45
C PHE A 48 -23.21 2.82 13.59
N SER A 49 -22.23 1.91 13.58
CA SER A 49 -21.10 1.96 14.50
C SER A 49 -20.09 3.05 14.11
N VAL A 50 -19.27 3.50 15.07
CA VAL A 50 -18.17 4.44 14.80
C VAL A 50 -17.19 3.86 13.76
N SER A 51 -16.90 2.56 13.84
CA SER A 51 -16.06 1.86 12.87
C SER A 51 -16.63 1.90 11.45
N ALA A 52 -17.95 1.79 11.28
CA ALA A 52 -18.61 1.91 9.99
C ALA A 52 -18.48 3.33 9.42
N LEU A 53 -18.61 4.36 10.26
CA LEU A 53 -18.41 5.76 9.85
C LEU A 53 -16.97 6.02 9.43
N ILE A 54 -15.97 5.54 10.19
CA ILE A 54 -14.55 5.66 9.84
C ILE A 54 -14.28 4.96 8.51
N PHE A 55 -14.80 3.74 8.33
CA PHE A 55 -14.66 3.00 7.08
C PHE A 55 -15.29 3.74 5.90
N LEU A 56 -16.47 4.33 6.08
CA LEU A 56 -17.13 5.14 5.06
C LEU A 56 -16.30 6.38 4.69
N ILE A 57 -15.72 7.06 5.68
CA ILE A 57 -14.82 8.21 5.43
C ILE A 57 -13.58 7.76 4.66
N PHE A 58 -12.92 6.69 5.09
CA PHE A 58 -11.71 6.18 4.46
C PHE A 58 -11.96 5.78 3.01
N THR A 59 -13.00 5.00 2.77
CA THR A 59 -13.40 4.58 1.42
C THR A 59 -13.81 5.76 0.55
N SER A 60 -14.58 6.72 1.06
CA SER A 60 -14.97 7.93 0.32
C SER A 60 -13.76 8.76 -0.09
N VAL A 61 -12.82 9.03 0.83
CA VAL A 61 -11.60 9.79 0.51
C VAL A 61 -10.72 9.02 -0.48
N SER A 62 -10.60 7.70 -0.35
CA SER A 62 -9.88 6.86 -1.31
C SER A 62 -10.50 6.90 -2.70
N LEU A 63 -11.82 6.80 -2.81
CA LEU A 63 -12.55 6.92 -4.07
C LEU A 63 -12.35 8.30 -4.72
N LEU A 64 -12.41 9.39 -3.94
CA LEU A 64 -12.14 10.73 -4.44
C LEU A 64 -10.71 10.87 -4.97
N LYS A 65 -9.72 10.29 -4.28
CA LYS A 65 -8.32 10.28 -4.75
C LYS A 65 -8.15 9.48 -6.04
N LEU A 66 -8.77 8.30 -6.13
CA LEU A 66 -8.74 7.47 -7.35
C LEU A 66 -9.46 8.15 -8.51
N TRP A 67 -10.60 8.78 -8.26
CA TRP A 67 -11.32 9.55 -9.26
C TRP A 67 -10.50 10.74 -9.74
N LYS A 68 -9.87 11.49 -8.83
CA LYS A 68 -8.94 12.58 -9.19
C LYS A 68 -7.78 12.06 -10.04
N LEU A 69 -7.17 10.93 -9.66
CA LEU A 69 -6.09 10.29 -10.42
C LEU A 69 -6.55 9.92 -11.84
N PHE A 70 -7.72 9.30 -11.97
CA PHE A 70 -8.31 8.94 -13.26
C PHE A 70 -8.64 10.16 -14.11
N TYR A 71 -9.26 11.18 -13.52
CA TYR A 71 -9.59 12.43 -14.18
C TYR A 71 -8.34 13.11 -14.75
N ILE A 72 -7.29 13.22 -13.95
CA ILE A 72 -6.00 13.80 -14.36
C ILE A 72 -5.37 12.98 -15.49
N TYR A 73 -5.31 11.64 -15.35
CA TYR A 73 -4.82 10.76 -16.41
C TYR A 73 -5.55 10.98 -17.74
N ARG A 74 -6.88 11.10 -17.69
CA ARG A 74 -7.71 11.33 -18.88
C ARG A 74 -7.49 12.73 -19.47
N ALA A 75 -7.35 13.75 -18.64
CA ALA A 75 -7.06 15.11 -19.07
C ALA A 75 -5.69 15.19 -19.77
N GLU A 76 -4.64 14.60 -19.19
CA GLU A 76 -3.31 14.49 -19.79
C GLU A 76 -3.36 13.74 -21.12
N ALA A 77 -3.99 12.55 -21.15
CA ALA A 77 -4.08 11.75 -22.36
C ALA A 77 -4.79 12.50 -23.50
N LYS A 78 -5.81 13.31 -23.17
CA LYS A 78 -6.52 14.15 -24.15
C LYS A 78 -5.64 15.29 -24.63
N TYR A 79 -4.97 15.99 -23.72
CA TYR A 79 -4.09 17.13 -24.02
C TYR A 79 -2.94 16.72 -24.94
N TRP A 80 -2.24 15.64 -24.61
CA TRP A 80 -1.11 15.18 -25.43
C TRP A 80 -1.54 14.52 -26.73
N LYS A 81 -2.82 14.14 -26.89
CA LYS A 81 -3.35 13.62 -28.16
C LYS A 81 -3.48 14.70 -29.22
N SER A 82 -3.68 15.96 -28.84
CA SER A 82 -3.78 17.08 -29.79
C SER A 82 -2.42 17.64 -30.23
N GLU A 83 -1.34 17.31 -29.54
CA GLU A 83 0.00 17.75 -29.90
C GLU A 83 0.59 16.94 -31.06
N ILE A 84 1.31 17.63 -31.95
CA ILE A 84 1.87 17.05 -33.17
C ILE A 84 3.21 16.36 -32.83
N PRO A 85 3.44 15.10 -33.27
CA PRO A 85 4.74 14.45 -33.12
C PRO A 85 5.86 15.29 -33.73
N LEU A 86 7.00 15.33 -33.04
CA LEU A 86 8.21 15.92 -33.61
C LEU A 86 8.75 14.95 -34.65
N GLU A 87 8.61 15.31 -35.93
CA GLU A 87 9.22 14.57 -37.03
C GLU A 87 10.35 15.41 -37.62
N SER A 88 11.59 15.02 -37.32
CA SER A 88 12.77 15.61 -37.93
C SER A 88 13.78 14.52 -38.28
N GLN A 89 14.54 14.74 -39.35
CA GLN A 89 15.61 13.81 -39.74
C GLN A 89 16.60 13.60 -38.60
N TYR A 90 16.99 14.69 -37.93
CA TYR A 90 17.86 14.67 -36.77
C TYR A 90 17.33 13.79 -35.61
N LEU A 91 16.03 13.91 -35.29
CA LEU A 91 15.41 13.05 -34.28
C LEU A 91 15.39 11.59 -34.70
N SER A 92 15.10 11.32 -35.98
CA SER A 92 15.07 9.96 -36.50
C SER A 92 16.45 9.30 -36.44
N GLU A 93 17.53 10.06 -36.68
CA GLU A 93 18.91 9.58 -36.57
C GLU A 93 19.24 9.17 -35.12
N VAL A 94 18.96 10.05 -34.15
CA VAL A 94 19.18 9.75 -32.72
C VAL A 94 18.33 8.57 -32.27
N ASN A 95 17.05 8.54 -32.67
CA ASN A 95 16.12 7.46 -32.31
C ASN A 95 16.60 6.11 -32.86
N ASN A 96 17.01 6.07 -34.13
CA ASN A 96 17.55 4.86 -34.75
C ASN A 96 18.84 4.40 -34.07
N ALA A 97 19.73 5.33 -33.73
CA ALA A 97 20.95 5.03 -33.00
C ALA A 97 20.65 4.34 -31.67
N ILE A 98 19.68 4.83 -30.89
CA ILE A 98 19.29 4.22 -29.60
C ILE A 98 18.59 2.88 -29.79
N GLN A 99 17.60 2.82 -30.69
CA GLN A 99 16.79 1.61 -30.93
C GLN A 99 17.63 0.42 -31.41
N SER A 100 18.76 0.67 -32.10
CA SER A 100 19.66 -0.38 -32.61
C SER A 100 20.25 -1.30 -31.53
N TYR A 101 20.50 -0.78 -30.32
CA TYR A 101 21.08 -1.55 -29.21
C TYR A 101 20.18 -1.54 -27.95
N PHE A 102 19.20 -0.65 -27.89
CA PHE A 102 18.25 -0.49 -26.79
C PHE A 102 16.81 -0.43 -27.31
N PRO A 103 16.27 -1.56 -27.79
CA PRO A 103 14.92 -1.59 -28.33
C PRO A 103 13.89 -1.25 -27.25
N VAL A 104 12.99 -0.31 -27.57
CA VAL A 104 11.89 0.12 -26.69
C VAL A 104 10.53 -0.02 -27.39
N PRO A 105 9.46 -0.30 -26.62
CA PRO A 105 8.09 -0.23 -27.12
C PRO A 105 7.82 1.07 -27.88
N GLU A 106 6.92 0.99 -28.86
CA GLU A 106 6.53 2.13 -29.68
C GLU A 106 6.10 3.33 -28.82
N CYS A 107 6.69 4.49 -29.13
CA CYS A 107 6.40 5.76 -28.47
C CYS A 107 6.56 6.92 -29.44
N SER A 108 5.73 7.94 -29.30
CA SER A 108 5.86 9.20 -30.06
C SER A 108 6.68 10.21 -29.28
N VAL A 109 7.61 10.89 -29.93
CA VAL A 109 8.34 12.03 -29.34
C VAL A 109 7.64 13.34 -29.74
N ILE A 110 7.42 14.24 -28.79
CA ILE A 110 6.69 15.50 -28.97
C ILE A 110 7.55 16.63 -28.41
N LYS A 111 7.63 17.76 -29.13
CA LYS A 111 8.25 18.99 -28.62
C LYS A 111 7.17 19.87 -28.01
N SER A 112 7.39 20.41 -26.82
CA SER A 112 6.40 21.26 -26.14
C SER A 112 7.03 22.47 -25.46
N THR A 113 6.37 23.61 -25.57
CA THR A 113 6.70 24.85 -24.84
C THR A 113 6.16 24.88 -23.41
N VAL A 114 5.30 23.92 -23.06
CA VAL A 114 4.61 23.84 -21.76
C VAL A 114 5.48 23.18 -20.69
N THR A 115 6.45 22.37 -21.12
CA THR A 115 7.35 21.60 -20.25
C THR A 115 8.75 22.18 -20.32
N SER A 116 9.37 22.39 -19.15
CA SER A 116 10.76 22.84 -19.01
C SER A 116 11.76 21.69 -18.95
N VAL A 117 11.29 20.50 -18.58
CA VAL A 117 12.10 19.29 -18.46
C VAL A 117 11.55 18.20 -19.39
N PRO A 118 12.42 17.34 -19.94
CA PRO A 118 11.98 16.12 -20.61
C PRO A 118 11.18 15.23 -19.67
N LEU A 119 10.15 14.56 -20.19
CA LEU A 119 9.35 13.63 -19.41
C LEU A 119 8.65 12.60 -20.29
N VAL A 120 8.37 11.42 -19.72
CA VAL A 120 7.49 10.42 -20.32
C VAL A 120 6.09 10.48 -19.71
N THR A 121 5.06 10.39 -20.55
CA THR A 121 3.66 10.20 -20.12
C THR A 121 2.97 9.11 -20.95
N GLY A 122 1.78 8.70 -20.51
CA GLY A 122 0.92 7.74 -21.21
C GLY A 122 1.30 6.28 -20.92
N VAL A 123 0.54 5.66 -20.01
CA VAL A 123 0.77 4.27 -19.56
C VAL A 123 0.61 3.24 -20.71
N LEU A 124 -0.40 3.43 -21.56
CA LEU A 124 -0.69 2.57 -22.72
C LEU A 124 -0.05 3.13 -24.00
N ASN A 125 -0.37 4.38 -24.33
CA ASN A 125 0.17 5.10 -25.48
C ASN A 125 1.27 6.04 -25.00
N ARG A 126 2.52 5.55 -25.03
CA ARG A 126 3.68 6.23 -24.44
C ARG A 126 4.10 7.39 -25.31
N LYS A 127 4.39 8.52 -24.65
CA LYS A 127 4.83 9.75 -25.29
C LYS A 127 6.03 10.31 -24.54
N VAL A 128 7.09 10.61 -25.26
CA VAL A 128 8.24 11.34 -24.74
C VAL A 128 8.05 12.80 -25.10
N ILE A 129 7.97 13.67 -24.11
CA ILE A 129 7.80 15.10 -24.29
C ILE A 129 9.13 15.76 -24.00
N ILE A 130 9.60 16.58 -24.94
CA ILE A 130 10.87 17.29 -24.86
C ILE A 130 10.57 18.78 -24.87
N PRO A 131 11.20 19.59 -24.00
CA PRO A 131 11.09 21.04 -24.02
C PRO A 131 11.45 21.63 -25.38
N ASP A 132 10.85 22.78 -25.69
CA ASP A 132 11.25 23.59 -26.85
C ASP A 132 12.60 24.28 -26.60
N THR A 133 13.66 23.48 -26.53
CA THR A 133 15.05 23.88 -26.33
C THR A 133 15.91 23.22 -27.39
N GLU A 134 16.98 23.90 -27.81
CA GLU A 134 17.96 23.33 -28.73
C GLU A 134 18.93 22.42 -27.97
N TYR A 135 19.02 21.17 -28.43
CA TYR A 135 19.91 20.15 -27.88
C TYR A 135 20.91 19.71 -28.94
N SER A 136 22.18 19.58 -28.54
CA SER A 136 23.19 18.93 -29.37
C SER A 136 22.87 17.44 -29.55
N TYR A 137 23.56 16.78 -30.48
CA TYR A 137 23.24 15.39 -30.82
C TYR A 137 23.44 14.48 -29.60
N GLU A 138 24.54 14.72 -28.88
CA GLU A 138 24.87 14.01 -27.66
C GLU A 138 23.86 14.30 -26.53
N GLU A 139 23.42 15.55 -26.39
CA GLU A 139 22.44 15.93 -25.38
C GLU A 139 21.08 15.26 -25.64
N LEU A 140 20.60 15.32 -26.88
CA LEU A 140 19.33 14.68 -27.26
C LEU A 140 19.41 13.16 -27.12
N TYR A 141 20.55 12.56 -27.48
CA TYR A 141 20.80 11.13 -27.31
C TYR A 141 20.68 10.71 -25.84
N TYR A 142 21.33 11.42 -24.91
CA TYR A 142 21.24 11.10 -23.49
C TYR A 142 19.86 11.34 -22.89
N ILE A 143 19.17 12.42 -23.29
CA ILE A 143 17.77 12.68 -22.87
C ILE A 143 16.87 11.53 -23.33
N LEU A 144 16.88 11.19 -24.61
CA LEU A 144 16.04 10.12 -25.14
C LEU A 144 16.39 8.77 -24.52
N LEU A 145 17.68 8.47 -24.31
CA LEU A 145 18.11 7.23 -23.68
C LEU A 145 17.58 7.12 -22.24
N HIS A 146 17.54 8.22 -21.49
CA HIS A 146 16.93 8.28 -20.15
C HIS A 146 15.42 7.99 -20.20
N GLU A 147 14.69 8.74 -21.02
CA GLU A 147 13.23 8.60 -21.16
C GLU A 147 12.83 7.21 -21.69
N TYR A 148 13.59 6.67 -22.64
CA TYR A 148 13.42 5.31 -23.16
C TYR A 148 13.72 4.25 -22.11
N THR A 149 14.64 4.52 -21.19
CA THR A 149 14.90 3.64 -20.05
C THR A 149 13.68 3.53 -19.14
N HIS A 150 12.95 4.61 -18.87
CA HIS A 150 11.68 4.56 -18.15
C HIS A 150 10.63 3.71 -18.86
N ILE A 151 10.51 3.87 -20.18
CA ILE A 151 9.59 3.11 -21.02
C ILE A 151 9.92 1.62 -20.96
N ARG A 152 11.19 1.26 -21.20
CA ARG A 152 11.66 -0.13 -21.20
C ARG A 152 11.50 -0.80 -19.84
N HIS A 153 11.72 -0.05 -18.77
CA HIS A 153 11.53 -0.56 -17.42
C HIS A 153 10.06 -0.62 -16.99
N GLY A 154 9.12 -0.01 -17.72
CA GLY A 154 7.72 0.05 -17.34
C GLY A 154 7.47 0.95 -16.12
N ASP A 155 8.26 2.01 -15.96
CA ASP A 155 8.22 2.87 -14.78
C ASP A 155 6.90 3.63 -14.65
N LEU A 156 6.24 3.95 -15.77
CA LEU A 156 4.89 4.52 -15.80
C LEU A 156 3.87 3.65 -15.07
N TRP A 157 3.92 2.33 -15.28
CA TRP A 157 3.03 1.37 -14.60
C TRP A 157 3.33 1.28 -13.11
N LYS A 158 4.62 1.28 -12.75
CA LYS A 158 5.05 1.27 -11.34
C LYS A 158 4.58 2.52 -10.61
N LYS A 159 4.69 3.68 -11.26
CA LYS A 159 4.21 4.95 -10.72
C LYS A 159 2.70 4.98 -10.56
N LEU A 160 1.96 4.50 -11.56
CA LEU A 160 0.50 4.32 -11.48
C LEU A 160 0.12 3.50 -10.24
N LEU A 161 0.78 2.36 -10.05
CA LEU A 161 0.52 1.48 -8.93
C LEU A 161 0.85 2.14 -7.58
N ALA A 162 1.94 2.90 -7.50
CA ALA A 162 2.30 3.65 -6.30
C ALA A 162 1.28 4.74 -5.95
N GLU A 163 0.69 5.41 -6.94
CA GLU A 163 -0.40 6.38 -6.73
C GLU A 163 -1.70 5.71 -6.27
N ILE A 164 -2.06 4.57 -6.88
CA ILE A 164 -3.22 3.77 -6.45
C ILE A 164 -3.03 3.32 -5.00
N PHE A 165 -1.84 2.83 -4.65
CA PHE A 165 -1.53 2.46 -3.27
C PHE A 165 -1.65 3.66 -2.32
N TYR A 166 -1.07 4.79 -2.68
CA TYR A 166 -1.19 6.01 -1.87
C TYR A 166 -2.66 6.47 -1.72
N ALA A 167 -3.51 6.24 -2.71
CA ALA A 167 -4.93 6.56 -2.63
C ALA A 167 -5.68 5.69 -1.60
N PHE A 168 -5.26 4.43 -1.39
CA PHE A 168 -5.83 3.57 -0.35
C PHE A 168 -5.22 3.85 1.04
N PHE A 169 -3.92 4.05 1.12
CA PHE A 169 -3.18 4.17 2.39
C PHE A 169 -2.88 5.60 2.80
N TRP A 170 -3.67 6.56 2.31
CA TRP A 170 -3.44 7.99 2.51
C TRP A 170 -3.43 8.41 3.99
N TYR A 171 -4.16 7.68 4.84
CA TYR A 171 -4.25 7.91 6.28
C TYR A 171 -3.00 7.45 7.04
N ILE A 172 -2.10 6.68 6.39
CA ILE A 172 -0.80 6.31 6.95
C ILE A 172 0.18 7.46 6.69
N PRO A 173 0.71 8.15 7.73
CA PRO A 173 1.59 9.32 7.56
C PRO A 173 2.80 9.05 6.67
N PHE A 174 3.35 7.84 6.74
CA PHE A 174 4.53 7.43 5.98
C PHE A 174 4.26 7.13 4.49
N SER A 175 3.01 6.91 4.09
CA SER A 175 2.65 6.51 2.71
C SER A 175 3.17 7.50 1.65
N LYS A 176 3.13 8.81 1.95
CA LYS A 176 3.63 9.87 1.07
C LYS A 176 5.15 9.82 0.91
N PHE A 177 5.87 9.56 2.00
CA PHE A 177 7.33 9.46 1.98
C PHE A 177 7.78 8.22 1.21
N ILE A 178 7.15 7.07 1.46
CA ILE A 178 7.45 5.84 0.72
C ILE A 178 7.19 6.04 -0.78
N LYS A 179 6.11 6.73 -1.17
CA LYS A 179 5.86 7.08 -2.57
C LYS A 179 6.98 7.95 -3.15
N LYS A 180 7.40 8.98 -2.43
CA LYS A 180 8.48 9.88 -2.86
C LYS A 180 9.78 9.11 -3.07
N ASP A 181 10.17 8.30 -2.10
CA ASP A 181 11.41 7.50 -2.14
C ASP A 181 11.35 6.42 -3.24
N PHE A 182 10.17 5.87 -3.48
CA PHE A 182 9.95 4.92 -4.57
C PHE A 182 10.18 5.57 -5.94
N ILE A 183 9.59 6.74 -6.18
CA ILE A 183 9.79 7.49 -7.44
C ILE A 183 11.26 7.87 -7.61
N GLN A 184 11.90 8.35 -6.54
CA GLN A 184 13.33 8.66 -6.52
C GLN A 184 14.21 7.45 -6.88
N THR A 185 13.83 6.27 -6.42
CA THR A 185 14.54 5.02 -6.76
C THR A 185 14.40 4.67 -8.24
N LEU A 186 13.28 5.03 -8.90
CA LEU A 186 13.11 4.84 -10.34
C LEU A 186 14.08 5.74 -11.13
N GLU A 187 14.24 6.99 -10.73
CA GLU A 187 15.21 7.92 -11.34
C GLU A 187 16.64 7.41 -11.22
N ILE A 188 17.06 7.08 -9.99
CA ILE A 188 18.41 6.55 -9.73
C ILE A 188 18.69 5.30 -10.58
N ARG A 189 17.69 4.43 -10.72
CA ARG A 189 17.81 3.21 -11.51
C ARG A 189 17.98 3.54 -13.01
N CYS A 190 17.28 4.54 -13.51
CA CYS A 190 17.42 4.98 -14.90
C CYS A 190 18.78 5.62 -15.15
N ASP A 191 19.21 6.55 -14.30
CA ASP A 191 20.55 7.15 -14.36
C ASP A 191 21.64 6.08 -14.37
N THR A 192 21.53 5.10 -13.46
CA THR A 192 22.50 4.01 -13.35
C THR A 192 22.54 3.13 -14.60
N ALA A 193 21.38 2.93 -15.25
CA ALA A 193 21.29 2.16 -16.48
C ALA A 193 21.90 2.91 -17.68
N VAL A 194 21.64 4.22 -17.79
CA VAL A 194 22.22 5.10 -18.82
C VAL A 194 23.75 5.14 -18.70
N LEU A 195 24.26 5.23 -17.47
CA LEU A 195 25.70 5.34 -17.18
C LEU A 195 26.44 4.00 -17.10
N LYS A 196 25.76 2.88 -17.37
CA LYS A 196 26.37 1.55 -17.31
C LYS A 196 27.47 1.43 -18.38
N ASN A 197 28.67 1.01 -17.95
CA ASN A 197 29.86 0.88 -18.80
C ASN A 197 30.33 2.18 -19.48
N ARG A 198 29.91 3.34 -18.97
CA ARG A 198 30.37 4.65 -19.44
C ARG A 198 31.65 5.12 -18.75
N THR A 199 32.47 5.88 -19.47
CA THR A 199 33.69 6.51 -18.96
C THR A 199 33.37 7.59 -17.92
N ARG A 200 34.39 8.12 -17.26
CA ARG A 200 34.20 9.20 -16.27
C ARG A 200 33.76 10.49 -16.96
N GLU A 201 34.29 10.75 -18.15
CA GLU A 201 33.99 11.91 -18.97
C GLU A 201 32.53 11.89 -19.44
N GLU A 202 32.06 10.75 -19.96
CA GLU A 202 30.65 10.55 -20.36
C GLU A 202 29.69 10.75 -19.18
N LYS A 203 30.05 10.26 -17.98
CA LYS A 203 29.25 10.47 -16.76
C LYS A 203 29.14 11.94 -16.39
N LEU A 204 30.23 12.69 -16.46
CA LEU A 204 30.23 14.13 -16.16
C LEU A 204 29.42 14.90 -17.21
N ALA A 205 29.53 14.55 -18.49
CA ALA A 205 28.72 15.14 -19.56
C ALA A 205 27.22 14.95 -19.29
N TYR A 206 26.81 13.72 -18.97
CA TYR A 206 25.42 13.41 -18.60
C TYR A 206 24.95 14.17 -17.36
N MET A 207 25.76 14.24 -16.29
CA MET A 207 25.41 15.00 -15.09
C MET A 207 25.24 16.49 -15.38
N ASN A 208 26.12 17.08 -16.20
CA ASN A 208 26.00 18.47 -16.62
C ASN A 208 24.74 18.72 -17.44
N LEU A 209 24.36 17.76 -18.29
CA LEU A 209 23.11 17.80 -19.05
C LEU A 209 21.89 17.80 -18.12
N LEU A 210 21.87 16.95 -17.08
CA LEU A 210 20.79 16.98 -16.08
C LEU A 210 20.68 18.35 -15.39
N ILE A 211 21.82 18.99 -15.05
CA ILE A 211 21.81 20.35 -14.51
C ILE A 211 21.24 21.34 -15.53
N LYS A 212 21.63 21.22 -16.80
CA LYS A 212 21.15 22.09 -17.89
C LYS A 212 19.63 21.98 -18.06
N THR A 213 19.08 20.77 -18.03
CA THR A 213 17.62 20.54 -18.18
C THR A 213 16.83 21.10 -17.00
N MET A 214 17.35 21.02 -15.77
CA MET A 214 16.69 21.61 -14.59
C MET A 214 16.78 23.13 -14.50
N LYS A 215 17.85 23.75 -15.03
CA LYS A 215 18.12 25.19 -14.91
C LYS A 215 17.24 26.06 -15.81
N ASN A 216 16.39 25.50 -16.65
CA ASN A 216 15.38 26.25 -17.39
C ASN A 216 14.08 26.28 -16.55
N PRO A 217 13.87 27.30 -15.69
CA PRO A 217 12.61 27.42 -14.96
C PRO A 217 11.46 27.60 -15.95
N SER A 218 10.50 26.69 -15.91
CA SER A 218 9.22 26.88 -16.59
C SER A 218 8.50 28.08 -16.00
N LYS A 219 7.86 28.85 -16.87
CA LYS A 219 6.72 29.69 -16.50
C LYS A 219 5.70 28.79 -15.79
N GLU A 220 5.22 29.22 -14.63
CA GLU A 220 4.26 28.52 -13.79
C GLU A 220 3.02 28.10 -14.59
N HIS A 221 3.04 26.88 -15.14
CA HIS A 221 1.87 26.28 -15.74
C HIS A 221 1.23 25.35 -14.70
N PRO A 222 -0.05 25.57 -14.33
CA PRO A 222 -0.75 24.74 -13.32
C PRO A 222 -0.88 23.26 -13.73
N VAL A 223 -0.55 22.93 -14.97
CA VAL A 223 -0.42 21.56 -15.46
C VAL A 223 0.79 20.86 -14.81
N GLN A 224 1.93 21.53 -14.59
CA GLN A 224 3.15 20.88 -14.09
C GLN A 224 3.01 20.30 -12.68
N ASP A 225 2.33 21.01 -11.76
CA ASP A 225 2.04 20.51 -10.41
C ASP A 225 0.92 19.46 -10.36
N SER A 226 0.19 19.29 -11.47
CA SER A 226 -0.90 18.31 -11.61
C SER A 226 -0.57 17.12 -12.50
N LEU A 227 0.63 17.03 -13.08
CA LEU A 227 1.08 15.87 -13.86
C LEU A 227 1.47 14.71 -12.93
N PHE A 228 0.48 14.00 -12.37
CA PHE A 228 0.69 12.85 -11.48
C PHE A 228 1.53 11.75 -12.15
N PHE A 229 1.52 11.64 -13.48
CA PHE A 229 2.31 10.65 -14.23
C PHE A 229 3.68 11.14 -14.67
N SER A 230 3.94 12.45 -14.67
CA SER A 230 5.26 13.02 -15.01
C SER A 230 6.24 12.92 -13.85
N ILE A 231 7.45 12.43 -14.10
CA ILE A 231 8.50 12.43 -13.10
C ILE A 231 9.07 13.85 -13.00
N GLN A 232 8.56 14.60 -12.02
CA GLN A 232 9.02 15.96 -11.75
C GLN A 232 10.28 15.89 -10.88
N GLU A 233 11.38 16.43 -11.39
CA GLU A 233 12.65 16.57 -10.66
C GLU A 233 12.52 17.65 -9.58
N LYS A 234 12.90 17.33 -8.34
CA LYS A 234 13.06 18.31 -7.25
C LYS A 234 14.54 18.42 -6.86
N GLU A 235 14.99 19.60 -6.47
CA GLU A 235 16.41 19.87 -6.15
C GLU A 235 17.01 18.96 -5.07
N THR A 236 16.23 18.54 -4.07
CA THR A 236 16.72 17.57 -3.05
C THR A 236 16.94 16.16 -3.60
N SER A 237 16.29 15.83 -4.71
CA SER A 237 16.37 14.53 -5.38
C SER A 237 17.59 14.44 -6.31
N ILE A 238 18.08 15.54 -6.87
CA ILE A 238 19.24 15.49 -7.78
C ILE A 238 20.56 15.22 -7.04
N MET A 239 20.75 15.81 -5.85
CA MET A 239 21.98 15.61 -5.08
C MET A 239 22.22 14.13 -4.76
N GLU A 240 21.15 13.42 -4.38
CA GLU A 240 21.23 11.98 -4.10
C GLU A 240 21.59 11.17 -5.35
N ARG A 241 20.94 11.46 -6.50
CA ARG A 241 21.28 10.85 -7.79
C ARG A 241 22.75 11.05 -8.11
N PHE A 242 23.27 12.27 -7.91
CA PHE A 242 24.66 12.63 -8.21
C PHE A 242 25.65 11.90 -7.32
N GLN A 243 25.37 11.81 -6.02
CA GLN A 243 26.19 11.05 -5.08
C GLN A 243 26.26 9.56 -5.46
N LEU A 244 25.16 9.00 -5.94
CA LEU A 244 25.09 7.59 -6.36
C LEU A 244 25.77 7.34 -7.71
N MET A 245 25.61 8.25 -8.68
CA MET A 245 26.31 8.20 -9.97
C MET A 245 27.84 8.35 -9.81
N ALA A 246 28.27 9.19 -8.86
CA ALA A 246 29.68 9.40 -8.55
C ALA A 246 30.33 8.22 -7.81
N LYS A 247 29.57 7.47 -7.00
CA LYS A 247 30.08 6.29 -6.32
C LYS A 247 30.39 5.17 -7.33
N SER A 248 31.66 4.83 -7.48
CA SER A 248 32.07 3.67 -8.28
C SER A 248 31.41 2.40 -7.72
N SER A 249 30.86 1.57 -8.62
CA SER A 249 30.13 0.32 -8.32
C SER A 249 31.03 -0.75 -7.65
N LYS A 250 31.45 -0.51 -6.41
CA LYS A 250 32.21 -1.45 -5.57
C LYS A 250 31.38 -1.98 -4.40
N SER A 251 30.06 -2.11 -4.56
CA SER A 251 29.15 -2.65 -3.53
C SER A 251 28.44 -3.92 -4.02
N GLY A 252 29.20 -4.98 -4.30
CA GLY A 252 28.65 -6.19 -4.94
C GLY A 252 28.06 -7.23 -3.98
N LYS A 253 28.69 -7.44 -2.81
CA LYS A 253 28.35 -8.56 -1.91
C LYS A 253 27.65 -8.12 -0.62
N LYS A 254 28.23 -7.17 0.14
CA LYS A 254 27.67 -6.72 1.43
C LYS A 254 26.25 -6.15 1.30
N GLN A 255 26.02 -5.31 0.30
CA GLN A 255 24.70 -4.69 0.09
C GLN A 255 23.66 -5.68 -0.44
N ARG A 256 24.10 -6.72 -1.15
CA ARG A 256 23.24 -7.83 -1.58
C ARG A 256 22.78 -8.68 -0.40
N TYR A 257 23.69 -9.04 0.52
CA TYR A 257 23.34 -9.74 1.76
C TYR A 257 22.43 -8.92 2.66
N LEU A 258 22.69 -7.62 2.81
CA LEU A 258 21.82 -6.73 3.57
C LEU A 258 20.42 -6.67 2.97
N SER A 259 20.31 -6.62 1.64
CA SER A 259 19.01 -6.64 0.95
C SER A 259 18.25 -7.96 1.18
N TYR A 260 18.94 -9.10 1.13
CA TYR A 260 18.34 -10.40 1.44
C TYR A 260 17.87 -10.48 2.88
N PHE A 261 18.70 -10.05 3.83
CA PHE A 261 18.33 -10.00 5.24
C PHE A 261 17.08 -9.15 5.45
N SER A 262 17.00 -7.95 4.87
CA SER A 262 15.82 -7.09 4.95
C SER A 262 14.56 -7.75 4.36
N ILE A 263 14.68 -8.44 3.23
CA ILE A 263 13.55 -9.17 2.62
C ILE A 263 13.08 -10.31 3.53
N THR A 264 14.02 -11.11 4.07
CA THR A 264 13.70 -12.22 4.97
C THR A 264 13.07 -11.72 6.27
N LEU A 265 13.57 -10.62 6.84
CA LEU A 265 13.02 -10.01 8.04
C LEU A 265 11.58 -9.55 7.83
N VAL A 266 11.31 -8.89 6.71
CA VAL A 266 9.95 -8.44 6.35
C VAL A 266 9.00 -9.63 6.20
N LEU A 267 9.44 -10.69 5.50
CA LEU A 267 8.65 -11.91 5.35
C LEU A 267 8.36 -12.56 6.69
N PHE A 268 9.35 -12.63 7.57
CA PHE A 268 9.19 -13.14 8.91
C PHE A 268 8.16 -12.31 9.71
N LEU A 269 8.27 -10.98 9.72
CA LEU A 269 7.31 -10.10 10.39
C LEU A 269 5.88 -10.25 9.82
N PHE A 270 5.75 -10.41 8.50
CA PHE A 270 4.46 -10.66 7.86
C PHE A 270 3.85 -12.00 8.29
N ILE A 271 4.64 -13.07 8.41
CA ILE A 271 4.17 -14.36 8.92
C ILE A 271 3.76 -14.23 10.39
N CYS A 272 4.59 -13.61 11.22
CA CYS A 272 4.27 -13.37 12.63
C CYS A 272 2.97 -12.57 12.81
N SER A 273 2.65 -11.65 11.89
CA SER A 273 1.41 -10.88 11.90
C SER A 273 0.14 -11.74 11.76
N TYR A 274 0.24 -12.98 11.27
CA TYR A 274 -0.87 -13.95 11.25
C TYR A 274 -0.88 -14.94 12.41
N MET A 275 0.23 -15.04 13.16
CA MET A 275 0.34 -16.00 14.27
C MET A 275 -0.28 -15.46 15.55
N ALA A 276 -0.19 -14.15 15.77
CA ALA A 276 -0.70 -13.51 16.97
C ALA A 276 -1.42 -12.21 16.63
N ALA A 277 -2.66 -12.09 17.09
CA ALA A 277 -3.45 -10.87 16.96
C ALA A 277 -3.84 -10.36 18.36
N PRO A 278 -3.65 -9.07 18.66
CA PRO A 278 -4.17 -8.50 19.89
C PRO A 278 -5.70 -8.57 19.85
N VAL A 279 -6.32 -9.08 20.91
CA VAL A 279 -7.78 -9.13 21.07
C VAL A 279 -8.20 -8.36 22.31
N PRO A 280 -9.32 -7.61 22.27
CA PRO A 280 -9.84 -6.94 23.45
C PRO A 280 -10.26 -7.99 24.48
N HIS A 281 -9.78 -7.83 25.71
CA HIS A 281 -10.22 -8.66 26.82
C HIS A 281 -11.24 -7.89 27.65
N TYR A 282 -12.47 -8.42 27.66
CA TYR A 282 -13.55 -7.95 28.51
C TYR A 282 -13.63 -8.85 29.74
N ASP A 283 -13.61 -8.26 30.92
CA ASP A 283 -13.96 -9.01 32.12
C ASP A 283 -15.46 -9.35 32.05
N PRO A 284 -15.87 -10.57 32.42
CA PRO A 284 -17.29 -10.92 32.41
C PRO A 284 -18.05 -9.97 33.33
N GLU A 285 -19.14 -9.36 32.82
CA GLU A 285 -20.07 -8.63 33.67
C GLU A 285 -20.65 -9.61 34.69
N TYR A 286 -20.27 -9.46 35.96
CA TYR A 286 -21.01 -10.06 37.06
C TYR A 286 -22.35 -9.32 37.14
N HIS A 287 -23.33 -9.76 36.33
CA HIS A 287 -24.70 -9.44 36.63
C HIS A 287 -24.99 -10.06 37.99
N ASN A 288 -25.26 -9.22 38.99
CA ASN A 288 -25.94 -9.62 40.22
C ASN A 288 -27.40 -9.98 39.89
N THR A 289 -27.62 -10.90 38.95
CA THR A 289 -28.80 -11.74 39.00
C THR A 289 -28.52 -12.71 40.14
N GLU A 290 -29.30 -12.66 41.21
CA GLU A 290 -29.25 -13.54 42.39
C GLU A 290 -29.45 -15.05 42.08
N THR A 291 -29.13 -15.49 40.87
CA THR A 291 -29.44 -16.81 40.31
C THR A 291 -28.25 -17.58 39.76
N ASP A 292 -27.01 -17.08 39.82
CA ASP A 292 -25.81 -17.89 39.55
C ASP A 292 -25.09 -18.26 40.85
N TYR A 293 -25.81 -18.97 41.73
CA TYR A 293 -25.11 -19.88 42.63
C TYR A 293 -24.80 -21.12 41.81
N LEU A 294 -23.53 -21.56 41.82
CA LEU A 294 -23.16 -22.90 41.37
C LEU A 294 -24.09 -23.86 42.11
N ILE A 295 -25.06 -24.44 41.42
CA ILE A 295 -25.92 -25.45 42.03
C ILE A 295 -24.97 -26.62 42.30
N THR A 296 -24.65 -26.85 43.57
CA THR A 296 -23.84 -27.99 43.98
C THR A 296 -24.75 -29.19 44.30
N PRO A 297 -24.23 -30.43 44.26
CA PRO A 297 -25.05 -31.64 44.44
C PRO A 297 -25.82 -31.74 45.76
N ASP A 298 -25.45 -30.97 46.77
CA ASP A 298 -26.10 -30.83 48.07
C ASP A 298 -27.27 -29.83 48.05
N MET A 299 -27.30 -28.89 47.11
CA MET A 299 -28.31 -27.84 47.02
C MET A 299 -29.49 -28.20 46.12
N ALA A 300 -29.37 -29.23 45.28
CA ALA A 300 -30.42 -29.63 44.35
C ALA A 300 -30.48 -31.13 44.11
N HIS A 301 -31.66 -31.60 43.72
CA HIS A 301 -31.88 -32.98 43.31
C HIS A 301 -32.71 -33.03 42.03
N ILE A 302 -32.54 -34.11 41.29
CA ILE A 302 -33.25 -34.36 40.03
C ILE A 302 -34.46 -35.24 40.35
N ILE A 303 -35.60 -34.96 39.71
CA ILE A 303 -36.78 -35.84 39.71
C ILE A 303 -37.15 -36.22 38.28
N TYR A 304 -37.81 -37.36 38.11
CA TYR A 304 -38.36 -37.80 36.85
C TYR A 304 -39.87 -37.99 36.96
N GLU A 305 -40.63 -37.12 36.30
CA GLU A 305 -42.09 -37.12 36.33
C GLU A 305 -42.64 -36.92 34.91
N ASN A 306 -43.73 -37.61 34.55
CA ASN A 306 -44.46 -37.43 33.29
C ASN A 306 -43.60 -37.49 32.01
N GLY A 307 -42.49 -38.23 32.03
CA GLY A 307 -41.61 -38.39 30.86
C GLY A 307 -40.46 -37.39 30.78
N SER A 308 -40.41 -36.39 31.66
CA SER A 308 -39.40 -35.31 31.68
C SER A 308 -38.59 -35.28 32.98
N TYR A 309 -37.36 -34.78 32.89
CA TYR A 309 -36.49 -34.56 34.05
C TYR A 309 -36.64 -33.13 34.57
N TYR A 310 -36.67 -32.96 35.89
CA TYR A 310 -36.68 -31.64 36.52
C TYR A 310 -35.59 -31.52 37.57
N VAL A 311 -35.01 -30.33 37.68
CA VAL A 311 -34.13 -29.96 38.81
C VAL A 311 -34.94 -29.20 39.82
N ILE A 312 -34.89 -29.66 41.08
CA ILE A 312 -35.50 -28.99 42.22
C ILE A 312 -34.41 -28.42 43.10
N VAL A 313 -34.50 -27.12 43.37
CA VAL A 313 -33.70 -26.42 44.36
C VAL A 313 -34.60 -26.12 45.57
N PRO A 314 -34.52 -26.91 46.66
CA PRO A 314 -35.45 -26.82 47.79
C PRO A 314 -35.50 -25.44 48.44
N SER A 315 -34.39 -24.72 48.45
CA SER A 315 -34.29 -23.36 49.03
C SER A 315 -35.07 -22.31 48.25
N LYS A 316 -35.40 -22.54 46.97
CA LYS A 316 -36.08 -21.58 46.09
C LYS A 316 -37.48 -22.02 45.66
N GLY A 317 -37.89 -23.27 45.93
CA GLY A 317 -39.18 -23.80 45.47
C GLY A 317 -39.32 -23.85 43.95
N ALA A 318 -38.23 -23.70 43.20
CA ALA A 318 -38.21 -23.68 41.75
C ALA A 318 -38.08 -25.11 41.20
N LYS A 319 -38.97 -25.47 40.27
CA LYS A 319 -38.94 -26.72 39.50
C LYS A 319 -38.72 -26.35 38.03
N ASN A 320 -37.52 -26.60 37.54
CA ASN A 320 -37.14 -26.30 36.15
C ASN A 320 -36.98 -27.59 35.36
N GLU A 321 -37.62 -27.68 34.19
CA GLU A 321 -37.45 -28.80 33.27
C GLU A 321 -36.06 -28.75 32.64
N ILE A 322 -35.41 -29.91 32.56
CA ILE A 322 -34.10 -30.07 31.94
C ILE A 322 -34.12 -31.18 30.88
N PRO A 323 -33.38 -31.01 29.77
CA PRO A 323 -33.24 -32.06 28.77
C PRO A 323 -32.50 -33.28 29.34
N LEU A 324 -32.74 -34.47 28.79
CA LEU A 324 -32.11 -35.73 29.19
C LEU A 324 -30.57 -35.64 29.26
N SER A 325 -29.94 -34.96 28.29
CA SER A 325 -28.49 -34.73 28.27
C SER A 325 -28.01 -33.89 29.46
N GLY A 326 -28.78 -32.89 29.87
CA GLY A 326 -28.53 -32.10 31.07
C GLY A 326 -28.68 -32.93 32.34
N ALA A 327 -29.71 -33.79 32.41
CA ALA A 327 -29.94 -34.66 33.56
C ALA A 327 -28.82 -35.68 33.75
N GLN A 328 -28.33 -36.29 32.66
CA GLN A 328 -27.21 -37.22 32.67
C GLN A 328 -25.93 -36.55 33.17
N LEU A 329 -25.60 -35.36 32.64
CA LEU A 329 -24.44 -34.59 33.07
C LEU A 329 -24.51 -34.21 34.56
N MET A 330 -25.70 -33.87 35.07
CA MET A 330 -25.86 -33.56 36.49
C MET A 330 -25.74 -34.82 37.36
N MET A 331 -26.26 -35.97 36.93
CA MET A 331 -26.03 -37.24 37.66
C MET A 331 -24.55 -37.65 37.66
N GLU A 332 -23.82 -37.46 36.56
CA GLU A 332 -22.37 -37.68 36.48
C GLU A 332 -21.60 -36.77 37.43
N ASN A 333 -22.08 -35.54 37.65
CA ASN A 333 -21.52 -34.58 38.59
C ASN A 333 -22.03 -34.77 40.04
N GLY A 334 -22.69 -35.90 40.35
CA GLY A 334 -23.02 -36.32 41.71
C GLY A 334 -24.39 -35.88 42.25
N PHE A 335 -25.25 -35.30 41.42
CA PHE A 335 -26.59 -34.89 41.85
C PHE A 335 -27.50 -36.11 42.08
N SER A 336 -28.21 -36.12 43.20
CA SER A 336 -29.10 -37.23 43.55
C SER A 336 -30.38 -37.25 42.71
N LEU A 337 -30.73 -38.41 42.16
CA LEU A 337 -32.03 -38.66 41.52
C LEU A 337 -33.02 -39.17 42.57
N LYS A 338 -34.08 -38.40 42.85
CA LYS A 338 -35.21 -38.83 43.68
C LYS A 338 -36.36 -39.29 42.80
N LYS A 339 -36.98 -40.40 43.19
CA LYS A 339 -38.17 -40.94 42.53
C LYS A 339 -39.44 -40.26 43.01
#